data_AF-U6GVE7-F1
#
_entry.id   AF-U6GVE7-F1
#
_cell.length_a   1.000
_cell.length_b   1.000
_cell.length_c   1.000
_cell.angle_alpha   90.00
_cell.angle_beta   90.00
_cell.angle_gamma   90.00
#
_symmetry.space_group_name_H-M   'P 1'
#
loop_
_entity.id
_entity.type
_entity.pdbx_description
1 polymer ?
#
loop_
_entity_poly.entity_id
_entity_poly.type
_entity_poly.pdbx_seq_one_letter_code
_entity_poly.pdbx_strand_id
1 'polypeptide(L)'
;MLLDAAVFEVQGSVQNEETLKSSHTSFGEEALESLPYLPISPNPIRAPSTPPILADKFIDFRTRSRKRMLLASLAATFSLLAISMIWSVCRASRSREQAVGVTRRRLAGGDGGIDEQCVLEGCLALEAELGIWRPEPPSTSRGDRPWRIAEIVSFLSAAASEYEANQGMQSILGAGPTVGGASNARQTGIGIPAVGWLRTLESGSGEPVLVRHALDLEPSGDSASGTALQVKPRDWIEEKEDTEHAQRGLEECQWSLAAGCSSRIAEPSTAPSSASVHQPLRPIRKTFLSAKNPRNHPYVRLPVVEAGVVPHDFDPSGIFALPPTSSSPGEHFQEMRQFFAQQTLNQQDVDILMDMTTDLANSLWFHSASGGRQLRPIYAVVKLGTIFLAMDYLVSAVELLGGHMKLDLWWEKFVRALDTDYNLPDASDYCRDATKFHTEMANELLAALRTYKKRKRPHFLTLTELKRKLFFSPFSPPLFRDSQWDPWRQDHLLFAEFGYEPQ
;
A
#
# COMPACT_ATOMS: atom_id res chain seq x y z
N MET A 1 -8.71 -1.17 -64.19
CA MET A 1 -7.57 -0.59 -64.94
C MET A 1 -7.23 0.74 -64.28
N LEU A 2 -5.93 1.02 -64.16
CA LEU A 2 -5.26 2.11 -63.41
C LEU A 2 -4.97 1.79 -61.94
N LEU A 3 -3.80 1.15 -61.77
CA LEU A 3 -2.98 1.10 -60.58
C LEU A 3 -2.30 2.46 -60.37
N ASP A 4 -2.18 2.89 -59.11
CA ASP A 4 -1.13 3.83 -58.70
C ASP A 4 -0.40 3.21 -57.50
N ALA A 5 0.89 2.92 -57.69
CA ALA A 5 1.79 2.35 -56.71
C ALA A 5 2.75 3.46 -56.27
N ALA A 6 2.58 3.94 -55.04
CA ALA A 6 3.51 4.87 -54.41
C ALA A 6 4.66 4.08 -53.77
N VAL A 7 5.85 4.23 -54.36
CA VAL A 7 7.14 3.76 -53.85
C VAL A 7 7.61 4.77 -52.80
N PHE A 8 7.81 4.31 -51.56
CA PHE A 8 8.53 5.08 -50.53
C PHE A 8 9.94 4.50 -50.38
N GLU A 9 10.94 5.25 -50.87
CA GLU A 9 12.34 5.07 -50.53
C GLU A 9 12.57 5.50 -49.08
N VAL A 10 13.03 4.58 -48.23
CA VAL A 10 13.51 4.87 -46.88
C VAL A 10 15.03 5.05 -46.96
N GLN A 11 15.46 6.30 -46.84
CA GLN A 11 16.85 6.72 -46.82
C GLN A 11 17.44 6.47 -45.43
N GLY A 12 18.40 5.54 -45.33
CA GLY A 12 19.10 5.19 -44.11
C GLY A 12 20.10 6.27 -43.69
N SER A 13 19.90 6.85 -42.49
CA SER A 13 20.89 7.69 -41.83
C SER A 13 21.74 6.85 -40.87
N VAL A 14 23.01 6.71 -41.23
CA VAL A 14 24.09 6.16 -40.41
C VAL A 14 24.41 7.17 -39.30
N GLN A 15 24.28 6.78 -38.03
CA GLN A 15 24.70 7.60 -36.90
C GLN A 15 25.64 6.81 -35.98
N ASN A 16 26.73 7.49 -35.64
CA ASN A 16 27.96 6.97 -35.04
C ASN A 16 27.77 6.46 -33.61
N GLU A 17 28.36 5.30 -33.34
CA GLU A 17 28.39 4.64 -32.02
C GLU A 17 29.70 5.04 -31.30
N GLU A 18 29.57 5.84 -30.24
CA GLU A 18 30.68 6.27 -29.38
C GLU A 18 30.85 5.29 -28.21
N THR A 19 32.02 4.65 -28.19
CA THR A 19 32.43 3.63 -27.21
C THR A 19 32.72 4.22 -25.84
N LEU A 20 31.99 3.79 -24.80
CA LEU A 20 32.38 3.96 -23.39
C LEU A 20 32.87 2.64 -22.79
N LYS A 21 34.14 2.67 -22.36
CA LYS A 21 34.86 1.60 -21.67
C LYS A 21 34.27 1.34 -20.28
N SER A 22 33.88 0.09 -20.01
CA SER A 22 33.58 -0.42 -18.67
C SER A 22 34.76 -1.25 -18.15
N SER A 23 35.24 -0.91 -16.96
CA SER A 23 36.32 -1.58 -16.24
C SER A 23 35.82 -2.81 -15.49
N HIS A 24 36.25 -3.98 -15.96
CA HIS A 24 36.07 -5.28 -15.33
C HIS A 24 37.05 -5.44 -14.15
N THR A 25 36.56 -5.77 -12.96
CA THR A 25 37.38 -6.32 -11.85
C THR A 25 37.00 -7.78 -11.65
N SER A 26 37.93 -8.68 -11.95
CA SER A 26 37.89 -10.11 -11.66
C SER A 26 38.66 -10.42 -10.39
N PHE A 27 38.05 -11.05 -9.39
CA PHE A 27 38.69 -11.75 -8.26
C PHE A 27 37.55 -12.42 -7.47
N GLY A 28 37.51 -13.71 -7.14
CA GLY A 28 38.36 -14.87 -7.40
C GLY A 28 37.57 -16.11 -6.94
N GLU A 29 37.67 -17.18 -7.73
CA GLU A 29 37.23 -18.54 -7.41
C GLU A 29 38.41 -19.22 -6.69
N GLU A 30 38.21 -19.75 -5.48
CA GLU A 30 38.99 -20.86 -4.90
C GLU A 30 38.52 -21.12 -3.46
N ALA A 31 37.84 -22.26 -3.25
CA ALA A 31 37.91 -23.11 -2.04
C ALA A 31 36.78 -24.15 -2.05
N LEU A 32 37.01 -25.27 -2.71
CA LEU A 32 36.32 -26.54 -2.47
C LEU A 32 37.30 -27.42 -1.68
N GLU A 33 37.06 -27.64 -0.39
CA GLU A 33 37.49 -28.89 0.26
C GLU A 33 36.86 -29.09 1.65
N SER A 34 36.34 -30.30 1.85
CA SER A 34 36.11 -31.01 3.12
C SER A 34 34.91 -30.62 4.00
N LEU A 35 33.84 -31.42 3.93
CA LEU A 35 32.97 -31.71 5.08
C LEU A 35 32.75 -33.22 5.23
N PRO A 36 32.91 -33.78 6.44
CA PRO A 36 32.77 -35.21 6.68
C PRO A 36 31.32 -35.65 6.90
N TYR A 37 31.07 -36.88 6.45
CA TYR A 37 29.90 -37.71 6.69
C TYR A 37 29.40 -37.69 8.15
N LEU A 38 28.10 -37.45 8.33
CA LEU A 38 27.39 -37.77 9.57
C LEU A 38 26.46 -38.98 9.34
N PRO A 39 26.45 -39.97 10.25
CA PRO A 39 25.71 -41.21 10.07
C PRO A 39 24.23 -41.05 10.42
N ILE A 40 23.42 -41.76 9.63
CA ILE A 40 22.00 -42.04 9.81
C ILE A 40 21.81 -42.82 11.12
N SER A 41 20.96 -42.32 12.01
CA SER A 41 20.56 -42.99 13.25
C SER A 41 19.10 -43.51 13.15
N PRO A 42 18.81 -44.74 13.60
CA PRO A 42 17.54 -45.41 13.35
C PRO A 42 16.44 -45.10 14.37
N ASN A 43 15.20 -45.11 13.88
CA ASN A 43 13.94 -45.01 14.61
C ASN A 43 13.82 -45.99 15.78
N PRO A 44 13.24 -45.58 16.93
CA PRO A 44 12.66 -46.51 17.88
C PRO A 44 11.14 -46.67 17.68
N ILE A 45 10.77 -47.95 17.65
CA ILE A 45 9.44 -48.55 17.66
C ILE A 45 8.61 -48.04 18.85
N ARG A 46 7.35 -47.68 18.61
CA ARG A 46 6.36 -47.32 19.64
C ARG A 46 5.26 -48.39 19.68
N ALA A 47 5.13 -49.05 20.83
CA ALA A 47 4.00 -49.89 21.20
C ALA A 47 3.13 -49.16 22.27
N PRO A 48 1.87 -49.56 22.47
CA PRO A 48 0.85 -48.74 23.13
C PRO A 48 0.78 -48.98 24.64
N SER A 49 0.55 -47.92 25.42
CA SER A 49 0.16 -48.06 26.83
C SER A 49 -0.92 -47.03 27.22
N THR A 50 -1.94 -47.59 27.86
CA THR A 50 -3.14 -47.00 28.46
C THR A 50 -2.81 -46.13 29.70
N PRO A 51 -3.72 -45.23 30.14
CA PRO A 51 -3.44 -44.19 31.13
C PRO A 51 -3.81 -44.57 32.58
N PRO A 52 -3.21 -43.91 33.58
CA PRO A 52 -3.82 -43.77 34.90
C PRO A 52 -4.16 -42.31 35.27
N ILE A 53 -5.44 -42.13 35.55
CA ILE A 53 -6.14 -41.36 36.59
C ILE A 53 -5.26 -40.58 37.62
N LEU A 54 -5.48 -39.25 37.65
CA LEU A 54 -5.87 -38.38 38.79
C LEU A 54 -5.10 -38.49 40.12
N ALA A 55 -4.37 -37.43 40.50
CA ALA A 55 -4.55 -36.65 41.75
C ALA A 55 -3.37 -35.70 42.06
N ASP A 56 -3.76 -34.47 42.43
CA ASP A 56 -3.16 -33.62 43.46
C ASP A 56 -1.83 -32.86 43.21
N LYS A 57 -1.93 -31.52 43.13
CA LYS A 57 -0.89 -30.57 43.58
C LYS A 57 -1.42 -29.12 43.62
N PHE A 58 -2.17 -28.81 44.66
CA PHE A 58 -2.25 -27.44 45.18
C PHE A 58 -1.12 -27.26 46.20
N ILE A 59 -0.01 -26.59 45.85
CA ILE A 59 0.82 -25.65 46.65
C ILE A 59 1.99 -25.23 45.74
N ASP A 60 1.92 -24.09 45.01
CA ASP A 60 3.15 -23.45 44.48
C ASP A 60 2.99 -21.98 43.98
N PHE A 61 2.20 -21.15 44.67
CA PHE A 61 1.95 -19.76 44.20
C PHE A 61 2.82 -18.66 44.81
N ARG A 62 3.79 -18.96 45.69
CA ARG A 62 4.51 -17.89 46.44
C ARG A 62 5.89 -17.48 45.91
N THR A 63 6.43 -18.10 44.87
CA THR A 63 7.78 -17.77 44.33
C THR A 63 7.76 -17.05 42.98
N ARG A 64 6.59 -16.86 42.35
CA ARG A 64 6.47 -16.33 40.97
C ARG A 64 6.47 -14.80 40.86
N SER A 65 6.23 -14.04 41.93
CA SER A 65 6.14 -12.56 41.84
C SER A 65 7.50 -11.86 41.79
N ARG A 66 8.56 -12.46 42.36
CA ARG A 66 9.90 -11.83 42.41
C ARG A 66 10.59 -11.75 41.05
N LYS A 67 10.32 -12.71 40.15
CA LYS A 67 10.90 -12.72 38.79
C LYS A 67 10.24 -11.68 37.86
N ARG A 68 8.97 -11.32 38.09
CA ARG A 68 8.28 -10.29 37.29
C ARG A 68 8.77 -8.87 37.59
N MET A 69 9.14 -8.57 38.84
CA MET A 69 9.73 -7.26 39.17
C MET A 69 11.11 -7.04 38.52
N LEU A 70 11.93 -8.08 38.41
CA LEU A 70 13.26 -7.96 37.77
C LEU A 70 13.15 -7.75 36.26
N LEU A 71 12.20 -8.41 35.60
CA LEU A 71 11.96 -8.22 34.15
C LEU A 71 11.40 -6.83 33.82
N ALA A 72 10.52 -6.29 34.67
CA ALA A 72 10.00 -4.93 34.49
C ALA A 72 11.10 -3.86 34.64
N SER A 73 12.02 -4.05 35.59
CA SER A 73 13.16 -3.14 35.79
C SER A 73 14.14 -3.16 34.62
N LEU A 74 14.36 -4.32 33.98
CA LEU A 74 15.24 -4.42 32.81
C LEU A 74 14.62 -3.77 31.57
N ALA A 75 13.31 -3.93 31.34
CA ALA A 75 12.65 -3.30 30.19
C ALA A 75 12.72 -1.75 30.24
N ALA A 76 12.64 -1.16 31.44
CA ALA A 76 12.73 0.28 31.63
C ALA A 76 14.14 0.83 31.33
N THR A 77 15.20 0.12 31.70
CA THR A 77 16.57 0.58 31.45
C THR A 77 16.95 0.51 29.96
N PHE A 78 16.51 -0.53 29.25
CA PHE A 78 16.70 -0.62 27.80
C PHE A 78 16.00 0.52 27.05
N SER A 79 14.80 0.91 27.49
CA SER A 79 14.04 2.01 26.86
C SER A 79 14.76 3.36 27.02
N LEU A 80 15.31 3.63 28.21
CA LEU A 80 16.07 4.87 28.46
C LEU A 80 17.38 4.93 27.65
N LEU A 81 18.07 3.80 27.51
CA LEU A 81 19.28 3.72 26.67
C LEU A 81 18.96 3.96 25.20
N ALA A 82 17.86 3.40 24.67
CA ALA A 82 17.44 3.63 23.29
C ALA A 82 17.12 5.10 23.02
N ILE A 83 16.38 5.76 23.93
CA ILE A 83 16.06 7.19 23.81
C ILE A 83 17.33 8.04 23.85
N SER A 84 18.29 7.73 24.73
CA SER A 84 19.57 8.43 24.82
C SER A 84 20.40 8.29 23.52
N MET A 85 20.43 7.09 22.93
CA MET A 85 21.12 6.84 21.66
C MET A 85 20.47 7.61 20.50
N ILE A 86 19.14 7.62 20.42
CA ILE A 86 18.40 8.40 19.41
C ILE A 86 18.70 9.90 19.59
N TRP A 87 18.64 10.41 20.81
CA TRP A 87 18.96 11.82 21.10
C TRP A 87 20.38 12.16 20.65
N SER A 88 21.37 11.31 20.98
CA SER A 88 22.77 11.52 20.61
C SER A 88 22.95 11.60 19.08
N VAL A 89 22.33 10.68 18.33
CA VAL A 89 22.36 10.67 16.86
C VAL A 89 21.67 11.90 16.28
N CYS A 90 20.49 12.27 16.80
CA CYS A 90 19.78 13.47 16.37
C CYS A 90 20.58 14.75 16.64
N ARG A 91 21.26 14.83 17.80
CA ARG A 91 22.10 15.98 18.16
C ARG A 91 23.31 16.08 17.23
N ALA A 92 23.98 14.96 16.94
CA ALA A 92 25.11 14.92 16.02
C ALA A 92 24.72 15.28 14.57
N SER A 93 23.56 14.83 14.10
CA SER A 93 23.02 15.21 12.78
C SER A 93 22.74 16.70 12.70
N ARG A 94 22.07 17.25 13.71
CA ARG A 94 21.69 18.68 13.74
C ARG A 94 22.91 19.60 13.88
N SER A 95 23.96 19.18 14.60
CA SER A 95 25.22 19.93 14.66
C SER A 95 25.98 19.90 13.33
N ARG A 96 25.85 18.82 12.55
CA ARG A 96 26.49 18.72 11.23
C ARG A 96 25.87 19.68 10.22
N GLU A 97 24.57 19.93 10.30
CA GLU A 97 23.88 20.91 9.43
C GLU A 97 24.25 22.36 9.78
N GLN A 98 24.45 22.68 11.06
CA GLN A 98 24.85 24.03 11.49
C GLN A 98 26.33 24.33 11.19
N ALA A 99 27.19 23.32 11.07
CA ALA A 99 28.60 23.48 10.72
C ALA A 99 28.85 23.67 9.21
N VAL A 100 27.85 23.49 8.34
CA VAL A 100 27.97 23.69 6.88
C VAL A 100 27.41 25.05 6.45
N GLY A 101 27.40 26.01 7.37
CA GLY A 101 27.16 27.42 7.08
C GLY A 101 28.29 28.04 6.27
N VAL A 102 27.94 28.50 5.06
CA VAL A 102 28.55 29.62 4.34
C VAL A 102 29.86 29.32 3.59
N THR A 103 29.76 28.50 2.54
CA THR A 103 30.43 28.87 1.28
C THR A 103 29.37 29.34 0.30
N ARG A 104 29.39 30.64 -0.03
CA ARG A 104 28.61 31.23 -1.13
C ARG A 104 28.95 30.47 -2.41
N ARG A 105 28.10 29.52 -2.80
CA ARG A 105 28.12 28.96 -4.16
C ARG A 105 27.69 30.07 -5.11
N ARG A 106 28.67 30.68 -5.79
CA ARG A 106 28.44 31.46 -7.00
C ARG A 106 27.78 30.52 -8.01
N LEU A 107 26.48 30.68 -8.22
CA LEU A 107 25.81 30.11 -9.38
C LEU A 107 26.41 30.79 -10.62
N ALA A 108 26.93 29.94 -11.50
CA ALA A 108 27.67 30.33 -12.68
C ALA A 108 26.79 31.17 -13.62
N GLY A 109 27.29 32.34 -14.00
CA GLY A 109 26.88 33.01 -15.22
C GLY A 109 27.40 32.19 -16.41
N GLY A 110 26.56 31.29 -16.90
CA GLY A 110 26.68 30.74 -18.25
C GLY A 110 25.59 31.37 -19.08
N ASP A 111 25.98 32.20 -20.04
CA ASP A 111 25.15 32.92 -21.02
C ASP A 111 24.48 31.98 -22.06
N GLY A 112 24.20 30.75 -21.68
CA GLY A 112 23.31 29.87 -22.42
C GLY A 112 21.93 30.11 -21.85
N GLY A 113 21.07 30.82 -22.58
CA GLY A 113 19.69 31.09 -22.19
C GLY A 113 18.99 29.80 -21.76
N ILE A 114 19.01 29.54 -20.45
CA ILE A 114 18.20 28.50 -19.84
C ILE A 114 16.78 29.01 -20.01
N ASP A 115 16.01 28.30 -20.82
CA ASP A 115 14.62 28.60 -21.06
C ASP A 115 13.91 28.66 -19.70
N GLU A 116 13.58 29.88 -19.28
CA GLU A 116 12.93 30.17 -18.00
C GLU A 116 11.61 29.38 -17.90
N GLN A 117 11.00 29.08 -19.04
CA GLN A 117 9.82 28.22 -19.16
C GLN A 117 10.09 26.80 -18.68
N CYS A 118 11.23 26.21 -19.03
CA CYS A 118 11.62 24.85 -18.67
C CYS A 118 11.92 24.72 -17.16
N VAL A 119 12.48 25.77 -16.54
CA VAL A 119 12.70 25.83 -15.09
C VAL A 119 11.38 26.01 -14.34
N LEU A 120 10.51 26.90 -14.80
CA LEU A 120 9.16 27.07 -14.24
C LEU A 120 8.34 25.79 -14.36
N GLU A 121 8.40 25.11 -15.49
CA GLU A 121 7.71 23.84 -15.72
C GLU A 121 8.31 22.71 -14.87
N GLY A 122 9.63 22.69 -14.69
CA GLY A 122 10.30 21.80 -13.73
C GLY A 122 9.85 22.05 -12.29
N CYS A 123 9.69 23.31 -11.89
CA CYS A 123 9.17 23.69 -10.56
C CYS A 123 7.68 23.37 -10.40
N LEU A 124 6.85 23.56 -11.42
CA LEU A 124 5.42 23.20 -11.40
C LEU A 124 5.22 21.68 -11.39
N ALA A 125 6.03 20.94 -12.15
CA ALA A 125 6.08 19.49 -12.09
C ALA A 125 6.54 19.01 -10.71
N LEU A 126 7.53 19.68 -10.10
CA LEU A 126 7.97 19.39 -8.74
C LEU A 126 6.91 19.77 -7.69
N GLU A 127 6.16 20.86 -7.86
CA GLU A 127 5.04 21.23 -6.98
C GLU A 127 3.88 20.23 -7.11
N ALA A 128 3.62 19.70 -8.32
CA ALA A 128 2.67 18.63 -8.56
C ALA A 128 3.13 17.30 -7.93
N GLU A 129 4.43 16.99 -8.03
CA GLU A 129 5.07 15.81 -7.43
C GLU A 129 5.09 15.89 -5.88
N LEU A 130 5.45 17.06 -5.35
CA LEU A 130 5.36 17.44 -3.95
C LEU A 130 3.95 17.82 -3.51
N GLY A 131 2.95 17.67 -4.41
CA GLY A 131 1.53 18.01 -4.31
C GLY A 131 1.19 19.07 -3.28
N ILE A 132 1.91 20.18 -3.38
CA ILE A 132 1.55 21.46 -2.80
C ILE A 132 0.45 22.00 -3.73
N TRP A 133 -0.74 21.41 -3.65
CA TRP A 133 -1.90 22.02 -4.28
C TRP A 133 -2.19 23.29 -3.50
N ARG A 134 -1.77 24.43 -4.02
CA ARG A 134 -2.37 25.69 -3.58
C ARG A 134 -3.84 25.60 -3.97
N PRO A 135 -4.78 25.84 -3.05
CA PRO A 135 -6.16 26.10 -3.43
C PRO A 135 -6.10 27.18 -4.50
N GLU A 136 -6.51 26.88 -5.71
CA GLU A 136 -6.61 27.87 -6.77
C GLU A 136 -7.56 28.94 -6.21
N PRO A 137 -7.07 30.14 -5.87
CA PRO A 137 -7.94 31.15 -5.31
C PRO A 137 -9.01 31.40 -6.38
N PRO A 138 -10.30 31.47 -6.00
CA PRO A 138 -11.37 31.71 -6.96
C PRO A 138 -10.93 32.86 -7.85
N SER A 139 -11.10 32.70 -9.16
CA SER A 139 -10.66 33.58 -10.23
C SER A 139 -11.25 34.98 -10.07
N THR A 140 -10.73 35.71 -9.09
CA THR A 140 -11.02 37.10 -8.83
C THR A 140 -10.22 37.89 -9.85
N SER A 141 -10.98 38.55 -10.73
CA SER A 141 -10.62 39.71 -11.53
C SER A 141 -9.22 40.27 -11.25
N ARG A 142 -8.43 40.35 -12.33
CA ARG A 142 -7.04 40.78 -12.48
C ARG A 142 -6.81 42.26 -12.10
N GLY A 143 -7.28 42.71 -10.94
CA GLY A 143 -7.23 44.10 -10.46
C GLY A 143 -6.42 44.33 -9.18
N ASP A 144 -6.39 43.39 -8.23
CA ASP A 144 -6.01 43.71 -6.84
C ASP A 144 -4.71 43.08 -6.35
N ARG A 145 -3.71 42.94 -7.23
CA ARG A 145 -2.37 42.46 -6.85
C ARG A 145 -1.67 43.36 -5.80
N PRO A 146 -1.76 44.71 -5.85
CA PRO A 146 -1.13 45.56 -4.85
C PRO A 146 -1.76 45.40 -3.46
N TRP A 147 -3.08 45.21 -3.40
CA TRP A 147 -3.82 45.06 -2.15
C TRP A 147 -3.43 43.79 -1.39
N ARG A 148 -3.33 42.64 -2.07
CA ARG A 148 -2.87 41.38 -1.44
C ARG A 148 -1.44 41.46 -0.92
N ILE A 149 -0.55 42.17 -1.62
CA ILE A 149 0.82 42.34 -1.16
C ILE A 149 0.82 43.18 0.14
N ALA A 150 0.04 44.26 0.18
CA ALA A 150 -0.09 45.08 1.38
C ALA A 150 -0.68 44.28 2.57
N GLU A 151 -1.66 43.40 2.32
CA GLU A 151 -2.27 42.55 3.34
C GLU A 151 -1.30 41.51 3.91
N ILE A 152 -0.52 40.84 3.06
CA ILE A 152 0.52 39.89 3.50
C ILE A 152 1.63 40.61 4.26
N VAL A 153 2.07 41.78 3.79
CA VAL A 153 3.08 42.59 4.49
C VAL A 153 2.55 43.04 5.85
N SER A 154 1.28 43.45 5.93
CA SER A 154 0.64 43.82 7.19
C SER A 154 0.59 42.63 8.16
N PHE A 155 0.16 41.46 7.70
CA PHE A 155 0.13 40.24 8.51
C PHE A 155 1.51 39.83 9.03
N LEU A 156 2.53 39.84 8.15
CA LEU A 156 3.91 39.49 8.54
C LEU A 156 4.51 40.52 9.50
N SER A 157 4.22 41.81 9.31
CA SER A 157 4.67 42.86 10.23
C SER A 157 4.03 42.76 11.62
N ALA A 158 2.75 42.41 11.69
CA ALA A 158 2.05 42.18 12.95
C ALA A 158 2.64 40.97 13.69
N ALA A 159 2.84 39.86 12.99
CA ALA A 159 3.46 38.66 13.57
C ALA A 159 4.90 38.91 14.05
N ALA A 160 5.68 39.69 13.31
CA ALA A 160 7.03 40.09 13.72
C ALA A 160 7.02 40.94 14.99
N SER A 161 6.11 41.91 15.09
CA SER A 161 5.97 42.77 16.27
C SER A 161 5.54 42.00 17.53
N GLU A 162 4.67 40.99 17.37
CA GLU A 162 4.24 40.12 18.46
C GLU A 162 5.40 39.21 18.94
N TYR A 163 6.24 38.73 18.01
CA TYR A 163 7.42 37.95 18.34
C TYR A 163 8.46 38.79 19.11
N GLU A 164 8.71 40.03 18.70
CA GLU A 164 9.63 40.93 19.40
C GLU A 164 9.13 41.30 20.80
N ALA A 165 7.82 41.55 20.95
CA ALA A 165 7.20 41.80 22.25
C ALA A 165 7.38 40.61 23.21
N ASN A 166 7.25 39.39 22.70
CA ASN A 166 7.40 38.17 23.50
C ASN A 166 8.86 37.85 23.86
N GLN A 167 9.85 38.24 23.04
CA GLN A 167 11.27 38.08 23.40
C GLN A 167 11.72 39.02 24.52
N GLY A 168 11.19 40.24 24.58
CA GLY A 168 11.55 41.21 25.63
C GLY A 168 11.22 40.72 27.06
N MET A 169 10.17 39.90 27.19
CA MET A 169 9.70 39.39 28.49
C MET A 169 10.59 38.29 29.08
N GLN A 170 11.33 37.55 28.25
CA GLN A 170 12.25 36.50 28.73
C GLN A 170 13.59 37.04 29.23
N SER A 171 13.96 38.27 28.89
CA SER A 171 15.26 38.84 29.26
C SER A 171 15.30 39.46 30.67
N ILE A 172 14.15 39.59 31.35
CA ILE A 172 14.04 40.25 32.69
C ILE A 172 14.18 39.24 33.85
N LEU A 173 14.09 37.93 33.62
CA LEU A 173 14.18 36.91 34.69
C LEU A 173 15.58 36.30 34.89
N GLY A 174 16.62 36.86 34.27
CA GLY A 174 17.98 36.33 34.25
C GLY A 174 18.99 37.07 35.11
N ALA A 175 18.66 37.42 36.36
CA ALA A 175 19.64 37.97 37.30
C ALA A 175 19.37 37.44 38.72
N GLY A 176 19.86 36.24 39.00
CA GLY A 176 19.91 35.66 40.35
C GLY A 176 21.29 35.86 40.99
N PRO A 177 21.36 36.16 42.30
CA PRO A 177 22.60 36.52 42.98
C PRO A 177 23.45 35.32 43.38
N THR A 178 24.76 35.51 43.27
CA THR A 178 25.84 34.64 43.71
C THR A 178 25.85 34.47 45.23
N VAL A 179 25.59 33.27 45.76
CA VAL A 179 25.94 32.87 47.13
C VAL A 179 26.35 31.39 47.15
N GLY A 180 27.53 31.11 47.69
CA GLY A 180 28.08 29.77 47.85
C GLY A 180 27.64 29.05 49.14
N GLY A 181 28.08 27.81 49.30
CA GLY A 181 28.03 27.09 50.57
C GLY A 181 27.44 25.68 50.48
N ALA A 182 28.23 24.71 50.97
CA ALA A 182 27.94 23.28 51.01
C ALA A 182 26.70 22.89 51.86
N SER A 183 26.13 21.71 51.60
CA SER A 183 25.88 20.61 52.57
C SER A 183 24.79 19.64 52.08
N ASN A 184 25.02 18.36 52.37
CA ASN A 184 24.09 17.23 52.21
C ASN A 184 22.71 17.47 52.84
N ALA A 185 21.63 17.11 52.13
CA ALA A 185 20.40 16.63 52.75
C ALA A 185 19.56 15.81 51.75
N ARG A 186 19.16 14.64 52.23
CA ARG A 186 18.35 13.60 51.61
C ARG A 186 16.87 13.98 51.80
N GLN A 187 16.08 14.15 50.73
CA GLN A 187 14.64 13.92 50.82
C GLN A 187 13.96 13.66 49.47
N THR A 188 13.09 12.65 49.54
CA THR A 188 12.15 12.09 48.58
C THR A 188 11.08 13.09 48.14
N GLY A 189 10.68 13.03 46.86
CA GLY A 189 9.49 13.72 46.36
C GLY A 189 9.20 13.36 44.91
N ILE A 190 8.23 12.46 44.72
CA ILE A 190 7.68 12.04 43.42
C ILE A 190 6.88 13.20 42.83
N GLY A 191 7.20 13.59 41.59
CA GLY A 191 6.42 14.54 40.81
C GLY A 191 6.69 14.34 39.32
N ILE A 192 5.80 13.61 38.64
CA ILE A 192 5.78 13.50 37.18
C ILE A 192 4.81 14.56 36.65
N PRO A 193 5.22 15.47 35.75
CA PRO A 193 4.29 16.30 35.01
C PRO A 193 3.67 15.51 33.85
N ALA A 194 2.34 15.43 33.84
CA ALA A 194 1.55 14.87 32.76
C ALA A 194 1.56 15.80 31.55
N VAL A 195 2.06 15.33 30.41
CA VAL A 195 1.73 15.87 29.08
C VAL A 195 0.65 14.97 28.51
N GLY A 196 -0.57 15.48 28.49
CA GLY A 196 -1.77 14.77 28.08
C GLY A 196 -1.93 14.73 26.58
N TRP A 197 -2.26 13.55 26.06
CA TRP A 197 -3.12 13.35 24.88
C TRP A 197 -3.81 11.98 25.05
N LEU A 198 -4.97 11.96 25.71
CA LEU A 198 -5.92 10.86 25.59
C LEU A 198 -7.33 11.46 25.68
N ARG A 199 -8.09 11.42 24.59
CA ARG A 199 -9.54 11.62 24.63
C ARG A 199 -10.14 10.35 25.23
N THR A 200 -10.57 10.42 26.47
CA THR A 200 -11.47 9.45 27.09
C THR A 200 -12.89 9.68 26.56
N LEU A 201 -13.42 8.69 25.85
CA LEU A 201 -14.85 8.48 25.69
C LEU A 201 -15.33 7.79 26.96
N GLU A 202 -15.96 8.54 27.86
CA GLU A 202 -16.62 7.99 29.03
C GLU A 202 -17.95 7.34 28.64
N SER A 203 -18.16 6.16 29.21
CA SER A 203 -19.30 5.28 29.10
C SER A 203 -19.88 5.09 30.52
N GLY A 204 -21.22 5.04 30.61
CA GLY A 204 -22.00 4.77 31.82
C GLY A 204 -22.49 6.05 32.51
N SER A 205 -23.69 6.15 33.06
CA SER A 205 -24.71 5.17 33.44
C SER A 205 -25.98 5.95 33.81
N GLY A 206 -27.16 5.36 33.64
CA GLY A 206 -28.44 6.01 33.94
C GLY A 206 -28.79 6.11 35.43
N GLU A 207 -29.62 7.12 35.75
CA GLU A 207 -30.78 7.17 36.68
C GLU A 207 -31.14 8.67 36.93
N PRO A 208 -32.34 9.03 37.42
CA PRO A 208 -33.22 9.97 36.75
C PRO A 208 -33.44 11.23 37.62
N VAL A 209 -34.47 12.01 37.23
CA VAL A 209 -35.12 13.07 38.04
C VAL A 209 -34.47 14.46 37.90
N LEU A 210 -35.08 15.35 37.10
CA LEU A 210 -36.01 16.37 37.60
C LEU A 210 -36.52 17.27 36.47
N VAL A 211 -37.85 17.34 36.38
CA VAL A 211 -38.63 18.31 35.64
C VAL A 211 -38.23 19.74 36.04
N ARG A 212 -37.98 20.62 35.06
CA ARG A 212 -38.11 22.06 35.25
C ARG A 212 -38.66 22.75 34.00
N HIS A 213 -39.83 23.35 34.20
CA HIS A 213 -40.54 24.24 33.30
C HIS A 213 -39.78 25.57 33.08
N ALA A 214 -39.85 26.08 31.85
CA ALA A 214 -39.83 27.51 31.50
C ALA A 214 -40.46 27.59 30.09
N LEU A 215 -41.76 27.90 29.95
CA LEU A 215 -42.37 29.23 29.80
C LEU A 215 -41.75 30.10 28.69
N ASP A 216 -42.59 30.26 27.67
CA ASP A 216 -42.94 31.46 26.91
C ASP A 216 -41.85 32.26 26.17
N LEU A 217 -41.98 32.26 24.84
CA LEU A 217 -42.13 33.48 24.04
C LEU A 217 -42.70 33.14 22.65
N GLU A 218 -43.97 33.53 22.47
CA GLU A 218 -44.67 33.74 21.19
C GLU A 218 -43.90 34.76 20.31
N PRO A 219 -44.00 34.65 18.97
CA PRO A 219 -44.97 35.50 18.29
C PRO A 219 -45.69 34.83 17.13
N SER A 220 -47.02 34.72 17.28
CA SER A 220 -48.07 35.24 16.39
C SER A 220 -47.67 35.56 14.94
N GLY A 221 -48.29 34.83 14.01
CA GLY A 221 -48.25 35.08 12.59
C GLY A 221 -49.23 34.18 11.85
N ASP A 222 -50.52 34.45 12.02
CA ASP A 222 -51.60 33.89 11.20
C ASP A 222 -51.41 34.26 9.72
N SER A 223 -51.47 33.28 8.83
CA SER A 223 -52.17 33.41 7.55
C SER A 223 -52.51 32.05 6.98
N ALA A 224 -53.80 31.89 6.75
CA ALA A 224 -54.48 30.66 6.42
C ALA A 224 -54.41 30.30 4.92
N SER A 225 -54.70 29.01 4.71
CA SER A 225 -55.48 28.47 3.60
C SER A 225 -54.74 28.10 2.32
N GLY A 226 -54.88 26.83 1.91
CA GLY A 226 -54.55 26.44 0.55
C GLY A 226 -54.27 24.96 0.28
N THR A 227 -55.26 24.10 0.54
CA THR A 227 -55.63 22.95 -0.31
C THR A 227 -54.63 21.81 -0.55
N ALA A 228 -55.09 20.64 -0.13
CA ALA A 228 -54.54 19.32 -0.34
C ALA A 228 -54.31 18.93 -1.81
N LEU A 229 -53.26 18.14 -2.05
CA LEU A 229 -53.29 17.08 -3.05
C LEU A 229 -52.45 15.89 -2.57
N GLN A 230 -53.17 14.82 -2.24
CA GLN A 230 -52.64 13.47 -2.08
C GLN A 230 -52.10 12.99 -3.43
N VAL A 231 -50.89 12.44 -3.45
CA VAL A 231 -50.49 11.47 -4.48
C VAL A 231 -49.75 10.34 -3.77
N LYS A 232 -50.33 9.14 -3.88
CA LYS A 232 -49.74 7.85 -3.51
C LYS A 232 -49.91 6.91 -4.73
N PRO A 233 -49.18 5.79 -4.78
CA PRO A 233 -48.26 5.45 -5.87
C PRO A 233 -48.71 4.23 -6.68
N ARG A 234 -48.32 4.16 -7.97
CA ARG A 234 -47.92 2.96 -8.74
C ARG A 234 -48.00 3.23 -10.24
N ASP A 235 -47.33 2.35 -10.98
CA ASP A 235 -47.40 2.10 -12.42
C ASP A 235 -46.52 3.01 -13.29
N TRP A 236 -45.32 2.52 -13.60
CA TRP A 236 -44.91 2.27 -14.99
C TRP A 236 -43.95 1.08 -15.05
N ILE A 237 -44.40 0.06 -15.79
CA ILE A 237 -43.68 -1.10 -16.29
C ILE A 237 -43.12 -0.71 -17.68
N GLU A 238 -42.19 -1.52 -18.18
CA GLU A 238 -41.64 -1.63 -19.54
C GLU A 238 -40.25 -1.00 -19.68
N GLU A 239 -39.18 -1.79 -19.58
CA GLU A 239 -38.70 -2.75 -20.59
C GLU A 239 -38.37 -2.04 -21.90
N LYS A 240 -37.07 -1.78 -22.09
CA LYS A 240 -36.41 -1.94 -23.39
C LYS A 240 -34.93 -2.19 -23.17
N GLU A 241 -34.55 -3.43 -23.47
CA GLU A 241 -33.22 -3.78 -23.94
C GLU A 241 -32.92 -2.93 -25.17
N ASP A 242 -31.77 -2.25 -25.19
CA ASP A 242 -31.07 -1.94 -26.42
C ASP A 242 -29.58 -2.17 -26.15
N THR A 243 -29.16 -3.34 -26.62
CA THR A 243 -27.79 -3.74 -26.83
C THR A 243 -27.32 -3.02 -28.07
N GLU A 244 -26.39 -2.06 -27.99
CA GLU A 244 -25.44 -1.78 -29.07
C GLU A 244 -24.48 -0.61 -28.73
N HIS A 245 -23.19 -0.82 -29.03
CA HIS A 245 -22.12 0.18 -29.21
C HIS A 245 -21.34 0.66 -27.97
N ALA A 246 -20.28 -0.09 -27.62
CA ALA A 246 -18.97 0.47 -27.25
C ALA A 246 -17.86 -0.59 -27.38
N GLN A 247 -17.53 -0.98 -28.61
CA GLN A 247 -16.24 -1.62 -28.91
C GLN A 247 -15.38 -0.58 -29.62
N ARG A 248 -14.55 0.14 -28.86
CA ARG A 248 -13.57 1.07 -29.39
C ARG A 248 -12.32 1.02 -28.50
N GLY A 249 -11.22 0.54 -29.08
CA GLY A 249 -9.85 0.78 -28.62
C GLY A 249 -9.33 -0.09 -27.48
N LEU A 250 -9.15 -1.39 -27.72
CA LEU A 250 -8.08 -2.13 -27.03
C LEU A 250 -6.90 -2.14 -28.00
N GLU A 251 -6.16 -1.04 -28.06
CA GLU A 251 -4.84 -1.05 -28.70
C GLU A 251 -3.92 -1.94 -27.87
N GLU A 252 -3.52 -3.01 -28.52
CA GLU A 252 -2.68 -4.07 -28.02
C GLU A 252 -1.28 -3.50 -27.76
N CYS A 253 -1.00 -3.00 -26.55
CA CYS A 253 0.37 -2.76 -26.10
C CYS A 253 1.07 -4.11 -25.96
N GLN A 254 1.61 -4.59 -27.08
CA GLN A 254 2.44 -5.76 -27.19
C GLN A 254 3.80 -5.47 -26.54
N TRP A 255 3.88 -5.66 -25.22
CA TRP A 255 5.14 -5.65 -24.48
C TRP A 255 6.00 -6.83 -24.96
N SER A 256 6.88 -6.55 -25.92
CA SER A 256 7.86 -7.51 -26.42
C SER A 256 8.93 -7.72 -25.35
N LEU A 257 8.87 -8.85 -24.65
CA LEU A 257 9.99 -9.38 -23.86
C LEU A 257 11.11 -9.78 -24.82
N ALA A 258 12.00 -8.83 -25.15
CA ALA A 258 13.21 -9.10 -25.91
C ALA A 258 14.22 -9.86 -25.03
N ALA A 259 14.13 -11.18 -25.04
CA ALA A 259 15.21 -12.06 -24.58
C ALA A 259 16.30 -12.10 -25.66
N GLY A 260 17.19 -11.11 -25.66
CA GLY A 260 18.37 -11.06 -26.52
C GLY A 260 19.59 -11.69 -25.84
N CYS A 261 19.85 -12.97 -26.12
CA CYS A 261 21.19 -13.55 -25.95
C CYS A 261 21.53 -14.39 -27.19
N SER A 262 22.23 -13.77 -28.13
CA SER A 262 22.93 -14.48 -29.19
C SER A 262 24.33 -13.89 -29.30
N SER A 263 25.25 -14.44 -28.50
CA SER A 263 26.68 -14.19 -28.66
C SER A 263 27.16 -15.04 -29.84
N ARG A 264 27.42 -14.40 -30.98
CA ARG A 264 28.17 -14.99 -32.09
C ARG A 264 29.66 -14.82 -31.79
N ILE A 265 30.32 -15.90 -31.38
CA ILE A 265 31.78 -16.01 -31.47
C ILE A 265 32.07 -16.64 -32.84
N ALA A 266 32.76 -15.88 -33.69
CA ALA A 266 33.40 -16.38 -34.88
C ALA A 266 34.82 -16.81 -34.53
N GLU A 267 35.19 -18.04 -34.85
CA GLU A 267 36.59 -18.45 -34.96
C GLU A 267 36.72 -19.42 -36.16
N PRO A 268 37.69 -19.20 -37.08
CA PRO A 268 37.94 -20.11 -38.18
C PRO A 268 39.16 -21.01 -37.90
N SER A 269 39.08 -22.24 -38.41
CA SER A 269 40.15 -22.98 -39.12
C SER A 269 40.43 -24.41 -38.64
N THR A 270 39.94 -25.35 -39.45
CA THR A 270 40.69 -26.45 -40.09
C THR A 270 41.44 -27.48 -39.24
N ALA A 271 40.85 -28.68 -39.11
CA ALA A 271 41.47 -29.97 -39.47
C ALA A 271 40.42 -31.12 -39.46
N PRO A 272 40.58 -32.17 -40.29
CA PRO A 272 39.61 -33.26 -40.41
C PRO A 272 40.04 -34.49 -39.59
N SER A 273 39.19 -35.06 -38.75
CA SER A 273 39.23 -36.52 -38.51
C SER A 273 38.09 -37.06 -37.66
N SER A 274 37.71 -38.28 -38.05
CA SER A 274 36.99 -39.31 -37.28
C SER A 274 35.49 -39.10 -37.04
N ALA A 275 34.74 -39.76 -37.92
CA ALA A 275 33.33 -40.04 -37.83
C ALA A 275 32.95 -40.67 -36.48
N SER A 276 32.40 -39.84 -35.59
CA SER A 276 31.54 -40.28 -34.50
C SER A 276 30.10 -40.03 -34.92
N VAL A 277 29.28 -41.07 -34.82
CA VAL A 277 27.85 -41.09 -35.16
C VAL A 277 27.11 -40.15 -34.20
N HIS A 278 27.11 -38.86 -34.52
CA HIS A 278 26.23 -37.88 -33.91
C HIS A 278 24.81 -38.16 -34.42
N GLN A 279 24.01 -38.85 -33.61
CA GLN A 279 22.56 -38.80 -33.75
C GLN A 279 22.14 -37.32 -33.75
N PRO A 280 21.43 -36.85 -34.79
CA PRO A 280 20.90 -35.50 -34.78
C PRO A 280 19.97 -35.38 -33.57
N LEU A 281 20.36 -34.55 -32.60
CA LEU A 281 19.46 -34.08 -31.55
C LEU A 281 18.23 -33.53 -32.26
N ARG A 282 17.16 -34.32 -32.25
CA ARG A 282 15.88 -33.91 -32.81
C ARG A 282 15.55 -32.58 -32.15
N PRO A 283 15.28 -31.50 -32.91
CA PRO A 283 14.85 -30.26 -32.32
C PRO A 283 13.64 -30.61 -31.48
N ILE A 284 13.77 -30.46 -30.15
CA ILE A 284 12.65 -30.52 -29.23
C ILE A 284 11.72 -29.43 -29.75
N ARG A 285 10.72 -29.85 -30.53
CA ARG A 285 9.59 -29.01 -30.88
C ARG A 285 9.04 -28.62 -29.53
N LYS A 286 9.38 -27.41 -29.07
CA LYS A 286 8.60 -26.69 -28.07
C LYS A 286 7.20 -26.70 -28.64
N THR A 287 6.41 -27.69 -28.25
CA THR A 287 5.01 -27.82 -28.61
C THR A 287 4.41 -26.49 -28.25
N PHE A 288 4.05 -25.74 -29.29
CA PHE A 288 3.54 -24.40 -29.19
C PHE A 288 2.46 -24.39 -28.13
N LEU A 289 2.78 -23.73 -27.01
CA LEU A 289 1.89 -23.11 -26.05
C LEU A 289 0.46 -23.65 -26.17
N SER A 290 0.22 -24.83 -25.57
CA SER A 290 -1.14 -25.27 -25.26
C SER A 290 -1.86 -24.06 -24.68
N ALA A 291 -2.92 -23.59 -25.35
CA ALA A 291 -3.57 -22.32 -25.03
C ALA A 291 -3.96 -22.33 -23.56
N LYS A 292 -3.13 -21.68 -22.73
CA LYS A 292 -3.24 -21.74 -21.28
C LYS A 292 -4.57 -21.14 -20.91
N ASN A 293 -5.47 -21.93 -20.33
CA ASN A 293 -6.76 -21.43 -19.90
C ASN A 293 -6.51 -20.29 -18.90
N PRO A 294 -6.86 -19.04 -19.23
CA PRO A 294 -6.51 -17.90 -18.39
C PRO A 294 -7.24 -17.92 -17.04
N ARG A 295 -8.28 -18.75 -16.89
CA ARG A 295 -8.96 -19.00 -15.60
C ARG A 295 -8.08 -19.75 -14.60
N ASN A 296 -7.08 -20.49 -15.09
CA ASN A 296 -6.12 -21.20 -14.24
C ASN A 296 -4.95 -20.31 -13.82
N HIS A 297 -4.96 -19.03 -14.20
CA HIS A 297 -3.92 -18.10 -13.79
C HIS A 297 -3.91 -17.98 -12.24
N PRO A 298 -2.74 -18.02 -11.58
CA PRO A 298 -2.65 -17.97 -10.11
C PRO A 298 -3.34 -16.78 -9.46
N TYR A 299 -3.44 -15.66 -10.18
CA TYR A 299 -4.13 -14.46 -9.72
C TYR A 299 -5.66 -14.58 -9.69
N VAL A 300 -6.24 -15.54 -10.41
CA VAL A 300 -7.69 -15.64 -10.67
C VAL A 300 -8.27 -16.92 -10.10
N ARG A 301 -7.52 -18.02 -10.10
CA ARG A 301 -8.03 -19.31 -9.63
C ARG A 301 -8.57 -19.24 -8.19
N LEU A 302 -9.55 -20.08 -7.90
CA LEU A 302 -10.07 -20.33 -6.56
C LEU A 302 -9.93 -21.82 -6.27
N PRO A 303 -9.57 -22.21 -5.05
CA PRO A 303 -9.56 -23.62 -4.64
C PRO A 303 -10.99 -24.15 -4.53
N VAL A 304 -11.14 -25.45 -4.39
CA VAL A 304 -12.42 -26.12 -4.14
C VAL A 304 -12.48 -26.58 -2.68
N VAL A 305 -13.58 -26.30 -1.98
CA VAL A 305 -13.76 -26.83 -0.61
C VAL A 305 -13.98 -28.35 -0.67
N GLU A 306 -13.25 -29.12 0.12
CA GLU A 306 -13.35 -30.59 0.12
C GLU A 306 -14.75 -31.08 0.53
N ALA A 307 -15.15 -32.24 0.00
CA ALA A 307 -16.44 -32.82 0.32
C ALA A 307 -16.54 -33.16 1.81
N GLY A 308 -17.59 -32.68 2.47
CA GLY A 308 -17.83 -32.88 3.90
C GLY A 308 -17.26 -31.80 4.81
N VAL A 309 -16.49 -30.85 4.27
CA VAL A 309 -16.12 -29.63 5.00
C VAL A 309 -17.34 -28.73 5.13
N VAL A 310 -17.60 -28.27 6.35
CA VAL A 310 -18.69 -27.35 6.65
C VAL A 310 -18.05 -26.09 7.23
N PRO A 311 -17.92 -25.01 6.42
CA PRO A 311 -17.41 -23.74 6.93
C PRO A 311 -18.25 -23.30 8.12
N HIS A 312 -17.61 -22.84 9.19
CA HIS A 312 -18.36 -22.19 10.25
C HIS A 312 -18.94 -20.87 9.75
N ASP A 313 -19.99 -20.39 10.41
CA ASP A 313 -20.55 -19.10 10.07
C ASP A 313 -19.58 -17.95 10.40
N PHE A 314 -19.50 -16.98 9.51
CA PHE A 314 -18.70 -15.77 9.70
C PHE A 314 -19.30 -14.89 10.81
N ASP A 315 -18.46 -14.40 11.72
CA ASP A 315 -18.86 -13.44 12.75
C ASP A 315 -18.59 -11.99 12.30
N PRO A 316 -19.63 -11.23 11.90
CA PRO A 316 -19.45 -9.85 11.45
C PRO A 316 -19.03 -8.89 12.57
N SER A 317 -19.14 -9.29 13.84
CA SER A 317 -18.76 -8.44 14.96
C SER A 317 -17.25 -8.14 14.96
N GLY A 318 -16.44 -9.11 14.51
CA GLY A 318 -14.98 -8.98 14.41
C GLY A 318 -14.52 -7.89 13.45
N ILE A 319 -15.25 -7.63 12.35
CA ILE A 319 -14.90 -6.60 11.36
C ILE A 319 -14.89 -5.19 11.97
N PHE A 320 -15.83 -4.94 12.89
CA PHE A 320 -16.03 -3.61 13.48
C PHE A 320 -15.53 -3.51 14.92
N ALA A 321 -14.82 -4.54 15.39
CA ALA A 321 -14.15 -4.55 16.68
C ALA A 321 -13.00 -3.55 16.72
N LEU A 322 -12.26 -3.47 17.84
CA LEU A 322 -11.11 -2.58 17.99
C LEU A 322 -10.03 -2.84 16.91
N PRO A 323 -9.17 -1.85 16.61
CA PRO A 323 -8.09 -2.01 15.64
C PRO A 323 -7.22 -3.23 15.97
N PRO A 324 -6.80 -4.00 14.95
CA PRO A 324 -6.03 -5.21 15.17
C PRO A 324 -4.66 -4.82 15.72
N THR A 325 -4.18 -5.56 16.72
CA THR A 325 -3.07 -5.09 17.55
C THR A 325 -1.71 -5.06 16.87
N SER A 326 -1.45 -5.76 15.77
CA SER A 326 -0.10 -5.67 15.16
C SER A 326 0.19 -6.35 13.81
N SER A 327 -0.70 -7.13 13.19
CA SER A 327 -0.28 -7.86 11.98
C SER A 327 -0.23 -6.94 10.77
N SER A 328 0.88 -6.96 10.05
CA SER A 328 1.00 -6.15 8.83
C SER A 328 0.03 -6.70 7.77
N PRO A 329 -0.59 -5.86 6.92
CA PRO A 329 -1.43 -6.36 5.83
C PRO A 329 -0.69 -7.34 4.90
N GLY A 330 0.63 -7.20 4.78
CA GLY A 330 1.48 -8.06 3.95
C GLY A 330 1.51 -9.52 4.38
N GLU A 331 1.49 -9.80 5.69
CA GLU A 331 1.50 -11.17 6.23
C GLU A 331 0.23 -11.92 5.82
N HIS A 332 -0.93 -11.30 6.03
CA HIS A 332 -2.22 -11.87 5.61
C HIS A 332 -2.26 -12.13 4.10
N PHE A 333 -1.71 -11.22 3.29
CA PHE A 333 -1.68 -11.42 1.84
C PHE A 333 -0.85 -12.64 1.44
N GLN A 334 0.28 -12.88 2.11
CA GLN A 334 1.12 -14.04 1.82
C GLN A 334 0.45 -15.35 2.24
N GLU A 335 -0.19 -15.38 3.41
CA GLU A 335 -0.91 -16.56 3.88
C GLU A 335 -2.12 -16.86 3.00
N MET A 336 -3.00 -15.87 2.76
CA MET A 336 -4.15 -16.04 1.86
C MET A 336 -3.72 -16.47 0.46
N ARG A 337 -2.61 -15.93 -0.08
CA ARG A 337 -2.05 -16.41 -1.36
C ARG A 337 -1.78 -17.91 -1.33
N GLN A 338 -1.22 -18.44 -0.26
CA GLN A 338 -0.93 -19.87 -0.13
C GLN A 338 -2.21 -20.70 -0.15
N PHE A 339 -3.27 -20.29 0.57
CA PHE A 339 -4.56 -20.98 0.55
C PHE A 339 -5.22 -20.94 -0.82
N PHE A 340 -5.29 -19.77 -1.48
CA PHE A 340 -5.83 -19.67 -2.84
C PHE A 340 -4.95 -20.35 -3.89
N ALA A 341 -3.71 -20.70 -3.55
CA ALA A 341 -2.83 -21.47 -4.39
C ALA A 341 -3.05 -22.99 -4.29
N GLN A 342 -3.85 -23.47 -3.33
CA GLN A 342 -4.18 -24.89 -3.23
C GLN A 342 -5.23 -25.29 -4.27
N GLN A 343 -5.33 -26.59 -4.56
CA GLN A 343 -6.43 -27.12 -5.38
C GLN A 343 -7.70 -27.29 -4.55
N THR A 344 -7.54 -27.83 -3.34
CA THR A 344 -8.62 -28.09 -2.40
C THR A 344 -8.30 -27.53 -1.03
N LEU A 345 -9.33 -27.14 -0.27
CA LEU A 345 -9.20 -26.73 1.14
C LEU A 345 -9.91 -27.73 2.05
N ASN A 346 -9.20 -28.22 3.05
CA ASN A 346 -9.79 -29.04 4.12
C ASN A 346 -10.46 -28.14 5.19
N GLN A 347 -11.04 -28.76 6.23
CA GLN A 347 -11.74 -28.02 7.30
C GLN A 347 -10.83 -27.02 8.02
N GLN A 348 -9.61 -27.42 8.37
CA GLN A 348 -8.67 -26.56 9.07
C GLN A 348 -8.29 -25.35 8.22
N ASP A 349 -8.04 -25.56 6.93
CA ASP A 349 -7.69 -24.48 5.99
C ASP A 349 -8.85 -23.49 5.82
N VAL A 350 -10.09 -23.98 5.78
CA VAL A 350 -11.30 -23.13 5.71
C VAL A 350 -11.48 -22.30 6.98
N ASP A 351 -11.28 -22.89 8.15
CA ASP A 351 -11.41 -22.18 9.44
C ASP A 351 -10.36 -21.06 9.54
N ILE A 352 -9.09 -21.36 9.19
CA ILE A 352 -8.02 -20.35 9.16
C ILE A 352 -8.30 -19.27 8.11
N LEU A 353 -8.81 -19.64 6.93
CA LEU A 353 -9.21 -18.69 5.90
C LEU A 353 -10.30 -17.74 6.40
N MET A 354 -11.25 -18.24 7.20
CA MET A 354 -12.33 -17.44 7.76
C MET A 354 -11.80 -16.42 8.79
N ASP A 355 -10.89 -16.83 9.67
CA ASP A 355 -10.24 -15.94 10.64
C ASP A 355 -9.44 -14.84 9.94
N MET A 356 -8.59 -15.20 8.98
CA MET A 356 -7.83 -14.20 8.19
C MET A 356 -8.74 -13.27 7.40
N THR A 357 -9.87 -13.75 6.89
CA THR A 357 -10.84 -12.91 6.18
C THR A 357 -11.45 -11.88 7.13
N THR A 358 -11.72 -12.27 8.38
CA THR A 358 -12.18 -11.35 9.44
C THR A 358 -11.14 -10.29 9.75
N ASP A 359 -9.89 -10.69 9.96
CA ASP A 359 -8.78 -9.79 10.29
C ASP A 359 -8.46 -8.83 9.13
N LEU A 360 -8.46 -9.34 7.90
CA LEU A 360 -8.24 -8.53 6.71
C LEU A 360 -9.37 -7.51 6.51
N ALA A 361 -10.63 -7.91 6.70
CA ALA A 361 -11.77 -7.01 6.61
C ALA A 361 -11.73 -5.94 7.72
N ASN A 362 -11.41 -6.32 8.96
CA ASN A 362 -11.22 -5.39 10.07
C ASN A 362 -10.12 -4.37 9.76
N SER A 363 -8.94 -4.84 9.36
CA SER A 363 -7.81 -3.99 8.99
C SER A 363 -8.20 -3.01 7.87
N LEU A 364 -8.80 -3.52 6.79
CA LEU A 364 -9.19 -2.69 5.66
C LEU A 364 -10.27 -1.65 6.04
N TRP A 365 -11.24 -2.03 6.88
CA TRP A 365 -12.25 -1.12 7.40
C TRP A 365 -11.60 0.07 8.13
N PHE A 366 -10.68 -0.19 9.05
CA PHE A 366 -9.99 0.86 9.81
C PHE A 366 -9.14 1.78 8.94
N HIS A 367 -8.39 1.22 7.99
CA HIS A 367 -7.57 1.99 7.06
C HIS A 367 -8.43 2.91 6.18
N SER A 368 -9.62 2.45 5.82
CA SER A 368 -10.54 3.19 4.96
C SER A 368 -11.31 4.27 5.73
N ALA A 369 -11.75 3.96 6.96
CA ALA A 369 -12.44 4.90 7.83
C ALA A 369 -11.52 6.05 8.31
N SER A 370 -10.22 5.80 8.45
CA SER A 370 -9.27 6.78 8.97
C SER A 370 -8.58 7.61 7.88
N GLY A 371 -8.61 7.16 6.62
CA GLY A 371 -7.77 7.71 5.57
C GLY A 371 -8.51 8.62 4.59
N GLY A 372 -8.10 9.89 4.50
CA GLY A 372 -8.56 10.80 3.44
C GLY A 372 -8.20 10.34 2.02
N ARG A 373 -8.86 10.95 1.02
CA ARG A 373 -8.57 10.74 -0.41
C ARG A 373 -7.12 11.10 -0.71
N GLN A 374 -6.43 10.24 -1.45
CA GLN A 374 -5.11 10.54 -2.00
C GLN A 374 -5.31 11.05 -3.42
N LEU A 375 -5.06 12.34 -3.64
CA LEU A 375 -5.24 12.98 -4.95
C LEU A 375 -3.97 12.92 -5.81
N ARG A 376 -2.82 12.64 -5.20
CA ARG A 376 -1.56 12.48 -5.93
C ARG A 376 -1.50 11.10 -6.57
N PRO A 377 -1.27 10.99 -7.88
CA PRO A 377 -1.33 9.73 -8.59
C PRO A 377 -0.51 8.59 -7.95
N ILE A 378 0.77 8.81 -7.65
CA ILE A 378 1.63 7.76 -7.07
C ILE A 378 1.11 7.24 -5.72
N TYR A 379 0.70 8.13 -4.82
CA TYR A 379 0.16 7.76 -3.50
C TYR A 379 -1.25 7.15 -3.61
N ALA A 380 -2.03 7.60 -4.59
CA ALA A 380 -3.31 7.01 -4.92
C ALA A 380 -3.12 5.56 -5.38
N VAL A 381 -2.19 5.28 -6.30
CA VAL A 381 -1.90 3.90 -6.74
C VAL A 381 -1.43 3.02 -5.58
N VAL A 382 -0.57 3.52 -4.70
CA VAL A 382 -0.14 2.76 -3.51
C VAL A 382 -1.34 2.39 -2.64
N LYS A 383 -2.14 3.38 -2.23
CA LYS A 383 -3.31 3.17 -1.36
C LYS A 383 -4.35 2.27 -2.03
N LEU A 384 -4.75 2.62 -3.25
CA LEU A 384 -5.77 1.88 -4.01
C LEU A 384 -5.31 0.47 -4.38
N GLY A 385 -4.02 0.28 -4.69
CA GLY A 385 -3.43 -1.02 -4.98
C GLY A 385 -3.51 -1.96 -3.79
N THR A 386 -3.20 -1.49 -2.58
CA THR A 386 -3.34 -2.29 -1.35
C THR A 386 -4.80 -2.64 -1.07
N ILE A 387 -5.72 -1.67 -1.21
CA ILE A 387 -7.16 -1.90 -1.06
C ILE A 387 -7.66 -2.91 -2.11
N PHE A 388 -7.22 -2.79 -3.35
CA PHE A 388 -7.56 -3.69 -4.44
C PHE A 388 -7.14 -5.14 -4.16
N LEU A 389 -5.90 -5.36 -3.70
CA LEU A 389 -5.42 -6.70 -3.35
C LEU A 389 -6.22 -7.29 -2.17
N ALA A 390 -6.49 -6.48 -1.14
CA ALA A 390 -7.33 -6.91 -0.02
C ALA A 390 -8.75 -7.26 -0.46
N MET A 391 -9.40 -6.40 -1.25
CA MET A 391 -10.74 -6.66 -1.78
C MET A 391 -10.79 -7.88 -2.69
N ASP A 392 -9.74 -8.15 -3.47
CA ASP A 392 -9.68 -9.36 -4.28
C ASP A 392 -9.69 -10.63 -3.42
N TYR A 393 -8.90 -10.67 -2.33
CA TYR A 393 -8.92 -11.79 -1.40
C TYR A 393 -10.24 -11.91 -0.65
N LEU A 394 -10.81 -10.80 -0.17
CA LEU A 394 -12.11 -10.80 0.50
C LEU A 394 -13.21 -11.34 -0.42
N VAL A 395 -13.33 -10.83 -1.65
CA VAL A 395 -14.36 -11.30 -2.58
C VAL A 395 -14.09 -12.73 -3.05
N SER A 396 -12.82 -13.13 -3.18
CA SER A 396 -12.46 -14.54 -3.46
C SER A 396 -12.90 -15.47 -2.32
N ALA A 397 -12.73 -15.07 -1.05
CA ALA A 397 -13.23 -15.83 0.09
C ALA A 397 -14.76 -15.85 0.12
N VAL A 398 -15.42 -14.76 -0.27
CA VAL A 398 -16.88 -14.69 -0.40
C VAL A 398 -17.42 -15.62 -1.49
N GLU A 399 -16.79 -15.66 -2.65
CA GLU A 399 -17.15 -16.58 -3.73
C GLU A 399 -16.95 -18.04 -3.31
N LEU A 400 -15.90 -18.33 -2.52
CA LEU A 400 -15.56 -19.67 -2.06
C LEU A 400 -16.48 -20.18 -0.93
N LEU A 401 -16.73 -19.36 0.08
CA LEU A 401 -17.44 -19.74 1.31
C LEU A 401 -18.95 -19.44 1.23
N GLY A 402 -19.37 -18.65 0.24
CA GLY A 402 -20.77 -18.42 -0.11
C GLY A 402 -21.61 -17.88 1.05
N GLY A 403 -22.70 -18.59 1.35
CA GLY A 403 -23.69 -18.17 2.35
C GLY A 403 -23.15 -18.04 3.78
N HIS A 404 -22.06 -18.76 4.11
CA HIS A 404 -21.45 -18.69 5.43
C HIS A 404 -20.85 -17.32 5.76
N MET A 405 -20.60 -16.48 4.75
CA MET A 405 -20.07 -15.13 4.94
C MET A 405 -21.08 -14.11 5.49
N LYS A 406 -22.39 -14.43 5.53
CA LYS A 406 -23.46 -13.56 6.08
C LYS A 406 -23.36 -12.09 5.64
N LEU A 407 -23.17 -11.88 4.34
CA LEU A 407 -22.85 -10.56 3.76
C LEU A 407 -23.91 -9.50 4.04
N ASP A 408 -25.16 -9.91 4.19
CA ASP A 408 -26.29 -9.06 4.56
C ASP A 408 -26.07 -8.32 5.90
N LEU A 409 -25.31 -8.90 6.82
CA LEU A 409 -25.08 -8.33 8.14
C LEU A 409 -24.03 -7.21 8.16
N TRP A 410 -23.09 -7.21 7.22
CA TRP A 410 -21.91 -6.34 7.33
C TRP A 410 -21.45 -5.67 6.03
N TRP A 411 -21.69 -6.28 4.87
CA TRP A 411 -21.06 -5.85 3.61
C TRP A 411 -21.40 -4.40 3.24
N GLU A 412 -22.69 -4.03 3.29
CA GLU A 412 -23.13 -2.66 2.94
C GLU A 412 -22.52 -1.60 3.85
N LYS A 413 -22.41 -1.90 5.15
CA LYS A 413 -21.75 -1.01 6.10
C LYS A 413 -20.27 -0.91 5.75
N PHE A 414 -19.61 -2.05 5.54
CA PHE A 414 -18.20 -2.16 5.21
C PHE A 414 -17.80 -1.38 3.95
N VAL A 415 -18.46 -1.63 2.82
CA VAL A 415 -18.11 -0.99 1.55
C VAL A 415 -18.43 0.50 1.50
N ARG A 416 -19.29 1.00 2.40
CA ARG A 416 -19.57 2.43 2.54
C ARG A 416 -18.37 3.21 3.07
N ALA A 417 -17.48 2.60 3.86
CA ALA A 417 -16.23 3.23 4.27
C ALA A 417 -15.20 3.28 3.13
N LEU A 418 -15.37 2.47 2.08
CA LEU A 418 -14.50 2.48 0.91
C LEU A 418 -14.91 3.62 -0.04
N ASP A 419 -14.21 4.74 0.12
CA ASP A 419 -14.32 5.89 -0.77
C ASP A 419 -13.71 5.57 -2.14
N THR A 420 -14.59 5.36 -3.12
CA THR A 420 -14.26 4.98 -4.51
C THR A 420 -15.01 5.86 -5.52
N ASP A 421 -15.78 6.82 -5.01
CA ASP A 421 -16.66 7.69 -5.79
C ASP A 421 -15.93 9.00 -6.13
N TYR A 422 -14.73 8.84 -6.68
CA TYR A 422 -13.91 9.90 -7.23
C TYR A 422 -13.09 9.35 -8.40
N ASN A 423 -12.59 10.24 -9.25
CA ASN A 423 -11.61 9.92 -10.29
C ASN A 423 -10.46 10.93 -10.17
N LEU A 424 -9.27 10.52 -10.59
CA LEU A 424 -8.18 11.45 -10.79
C LEU A 424 -8.39 12.11 -12.16
N PRO A 425 -8.14 13.44 -12.29
CA PRO A 425 -8.23 14.11 -13.58
C PRO A 425 -7.25 13.49 -14.56
N ASP A 426 -7.63 13.44 -15.83
CA ASP A 426 -6.75 12.92 -16.88
C ASP A 426 -5.43 13.67 -16.87
N ALA A 427 -4.36 12.89 -17.05
CA ALA A 427 -3.02 13.43 -17.00
C ALA A 427 -2.79 14.34 -18.23
N SER A 428 -2.27 15.55 -18.02
CA SER A 428 -1.95 16.48 -19.11
C SER A 428 -1.01 15.84 -20.14
N ASP A 429 -1.17 16.17 -21.42
CA ASP A 429 -0.28 15.71 -22.50
C ASP A 429 1.20 16.01 -22.21
N TYR A 430 1.46 17.07 -21.43
CA TYR A 430 2.80 17.53 -21.06
C TYR A 430 3.38 16.88 -19.81
N CYS A 431 2.62 16.04 -19.08
CA CYS A 431 3.15 15.43 -17.87
C CYS A 431 4.07 14.24 -18.18
N ARG A 432 4.93 13.89 -17.20
CA ARG A 432 5.85 12.76 -17.31
C ARG A 432 5.09 11.45 -17.48
N ASP A 433 5.65 10.51 -18.24
CA ASP A 433 5.05 9.18 -18.49
C ASP A 433 4.68 8.44 -17.20
N ALA A 434 5.50 8.55 -16.15
CA ALA A 434 5.21 7.97 -14.85
C ALA A 434 3.91 8.54 -14.22
N THR A 435 3.69 9.85 -14.36
CA THR A 435 2.47 10.53 -13.88
C THR A 435 1.25 10.09 -14.67
N LYS A 436 1.37 9.96 -16.01
CA LYS A 436 0.30 9.40 -16.87
C LYS A 436 -0.07 7.99 -16.42
N PHE A 437 0.93 7.12 -16.33
CA PHE A 437 0.78 5.74 -15.88
C PHE A 437 0.09 5.65 -14.52
N HIS A 438 0.53 6.42 -13.51
CA HIS A 438 -0.09 6.37 -12.18
C HIS A 438 -1.53 6.89 -12.17
N THR A 439 -1.84 7.89 -12.99
CA THR A 439 -3.19 8.47 -13.08
C THR A 439 -4.15 7.46 -13.70
N GLU A 440 -3.77 6.90 -14.85
CA GLU A 440 -4.52 5.84 -15.53
C GLU A 440 -4.72 4.63 -14.61
N MET A 441 -3.64 4.14 -14.01
CA MET A 441 -3.67 3.00 -13.12
C MET A 441 -4.56 3.23 -11.89
N ALA A 442 -4.53 4.43 -11.29
CA ALA A 442 -5.40 4.77 -10.16
C ALA A 442 -6.89 4.72 -10.58
N ASN A 443 -7.21 5.24 -11.76
CA ASN A 443 -8.58 5.23 -12.30
C ASN A 443 -9.03 3.80 -12.65
N GLU A 444 -8.16 2.95 -13.21
CA GLU A 444 -8.46 1.53 -13.43
C GLU A 444 -8.71 0.77 -12.11
N LEU A 445 -7.89 1.02 -11.09
CA LEU A 445 -8.07 0.43 -9.76
C LEU A 445 -9.40 0.88 -9.11
N LEU A 446 -9.77 2.15 -9.25
CA LEU A 446 -11.07 2.67 -8.79
C LEU A 446 -12.24 1.96 -9.49
N ALA A 447 -12.15 1.74 -10.80
CA ALA A 447 -13.17 1.00 -11.56
C ALA A 447 -13.29 -0.46 -11.08
N ALA A 448 -12.17 -1.14 -10.83
CA ALA A 448 -12.16 -2.49 -10.27
C ALA A 448 -12.78 -2.52 -8.86
N LEU A 449 -12.42 -1.57 -8.00
CA LEU A 449 -12.97 -1.46 -6.64
C LEU A 449 -14.49 -1.22 -6.63
N ARG A 450 -15.01 -0.41 -7.55
CA ARG A 450 -16.48 -0.24 -7.72
C ARG A 450 -17.17 -1.56 -8.09
N THR A 451 -16.49 -2.43 -8.83
CA THR A 451 -17.01 -3.77 -9.16
C THR A 451 -17.01 -4.65 -7.92
N TYR A 452 -15.92 -4.67 -7.16
CA TYR A 452 -15.85 -5.39 -5.89
C TYR A 452 -16.92 -4.95 -4.89
N LYS A 453 -17.21 -3.64 -4.76
CA LYS A 453 -18.28 -3.13 -3.88
C LYS A 453 -19.64 -3.79 -4.15
N LYS A 454 -19.90 -4.22 -5.39
CA LYS A 454 -21.12 -4.94 -5.81
C LYS A 454 -21.09 -6.44 -5.51
N ARG A 455 -20.13 -6.92 -4.70
CA ARG A 455 -19.89 -8.35 -4.40
C ARG A 455 -19.60 -9.17 -5.66
N LYS A 456 -18.99 -8.53 -6.66
CA LYS A 456 -18.62 -9.17 -7.92
C LYS A 456 -17.13 -8.99 -8.14
N ARG A 457 -16.47 -10.07 -8.57
CA ARG A 457 -15.09 -9.99 -9.01
C ARG A 457 -15.00 -9.37 -10.42
N PRO A 458 -14.04 -8.47 -10.69
CA PRO A 458 -13.75 -8.00 -12.04
C PRO A 458 -13.47 -9.16 -12.99
N HIS A 459 -13.63 -8.90 -14.30
CA HIS A 459 -13.28 -9.90 -15.31
C HIS A 459 -11.81 -10.33 -15.16
N PHE A 460 -11.55 -11.63 -15.31
CA PHE A 460 -10.24 -12.22 -14.99
C PHE A 460 -9.07 -11.60 -15.77
N LEU A 461 -9.32 -11.16 -17.02
CA LEU A 461 -8.32 -10.45 -17.83
C LEU A 461 -7.93 -9.12 -17.18
N THR A 462 -8.92 -8.30 -16.80
CA THR A 462 -8.72 -7.03 -16.13
C THR A 462 -7.97 -7.20 -14.81
N LEU A 463 -8.35 -8.20 -14.01
CA LEU A 463 -7.68 -8.51 -12.75
C LEU A 463 -6.21 -8.91 -12.96
N THR A 464 -5.95 -9.77 -13.95
CA THR A 464 -4.60 -10.22 -14.28
C THR A 464 -3.75 -9.06 -14.77
N GLU A 465 -4.29 -8.21 -15.63
CA GLU A 465 -3.61 -7.03 -16.16
C GLU A 465 -3.27 -6.03 -15.05
N LEU A 466 -4.22 -5.71 -14.17
CA LEU A 466 -4.01 -4.81 -13.04
C LEU A 466 -2.91 -5.30 -12.11
N LYS A 467 -2.93 -6.59 -11.74
CA LYS A 467 -1.87 -7.19 -10.92
C LYS A 467 -0.52 -7.20 -11.65
N ARG A 468 -0.50 -7.43 -12.97
CA ARG A 468 0.74 -7.32 -13.76
C ARG A 468 1.28 -5.89 -13.76
N LYS A 469 0.43 -4.87 -13.97
CA LYS A 469 0.80 -3.46 -13.86
C LYS A 469 1.36 -3.13 -12.47
N LEU A 470 0.72 -3.64 -11.40
CA LEU A 470 1.20 -3.48 -10.01
C LEU A 470 2.55 -4.14 -9.77
N PHE A 471 2.78 -5.36 -10.22
CA PHE A 471 3.97 -6.11 -9.78
C PHE A 471 5.16 -6.06 -10.75
N PHE A 472 4.93 -5.78 -12.04
CA PHE A 472 5.94 -5.88 -13.10
C PHE A 472 6.24 -4.57 -13.82
N SER A 473 5.37 -3.56 -13.73
CA SER A 473 5.62 -2.29 -14.45
C SER A 473 6.91 -1.63 -13.93
N PRO A 474 7.77 -1.08 -14.81
CA PRO A 474 8.92 -0.28 -14.39
C PRO A 474 8.48 0.98 -13.62
N PHE A 475 7.27 1.48 -13.90
CA PHE A 475 6.64 2.61 -13.24
C PHE A 475 5.85 2.22 -11.99
N SER A 476 5.81 0.93 -11.62
CA SER A 476 5.12 0.51 -10.41
C SER A 476 5.67 1.25 -9.17
N PRO A 477 4.80 1.68 -8.24
CA PRO A 477 5.26 2.28 -6.99
C PRO A 477 6.28 1.39 -6.26
N PRO A 478 7.30 1.98 -5.60
CA PRO A 478 8.35 1.21 -4.89
C PRO A 478 7.80 0.10 -3.99
N LEU A 479 6.70 0.37 -3.26
CA LEU A 479 6.07 -0.59 -2.36
C LEU A 479 5.78 -1.95 -3.04
N PHE A 480 5.29 -1.96 -4.28
CA PHE A 480 4.93 -3.19 -4.99
C PHE A 480 6.11 -3.84 -5.71
N ARG A 481 7.26 -3.15 -5.79
CA ARG A 481 8.52 -3.68 -6.30
C ARG A 481 9.36 -4.35 -5.21
N ASP A 482 9.03 -4.14 -3.94
CA ASP A 482 9.69 -4.78 -2.81
C ASP A 482 9.62 -6.31 -2.91
N SER A 483 10.64 -6.98 -2.36
CA SER A 483 10.82 -8.44 -2.45
C SER A 483 9.70 -9.24 -1.79
N GLN A 484 8.96 -8.64 -0.85
CA GLN A 484 7.78 -9.25 -0.25
C GLN A 484 6.72 -9.66 -1.30
N TRP A 485 6.71 -9.02 -2.48
CA TRP A 485 5.81 -9.30 -3.60
C TRP A 485 6.38 -10.25 -4.66
N ASP A 486 7.64 -10.69 -4.50
CA ASP A 486 8.26 -11.67 -5.40
C ASP A 486 7.46 -12.96 -5.56
N PRO A 487 6.79 -13.51 -4.51
CA PRO A 487 5.98 -14.70 -4.68
C PRO A 487 4.86 -14.55 -5.73
N TRP A 488 4.24 -13.37 -5.85
CA TRP A 488 3.24 -13.10 -6.88
C TRP A 488 3.86 -12.96 -8.27
N ARG A 489 5.07 -12.39 -8.35
CA ARG A 489 5.81 -12.33 -9.63
C ARG A 489 6.18 -13.73 -10.10
N GLN A 490 6.71 -14.56 -9.20
CA GLN A 490 7.07 -15.95 -9.48
C GLN A 490 5.87 -16.76 -9.94
N ASP A 491 4.70 -16.62 -9.30
CA ASP A 491 3.47 -17.28 -9.76
C ASP A 491 3.13 -16.96 -11.21
N HIS A 492 3.18 -15.68 -11.58
CA HIS A 492 2.88 -15.25 -12.93
C HIS A 492 3.92 -15.78 -13.94
N LEU A 493 5.21 -15.74 -13.59
CA LEU A 493 6.29 -16.23 -14.43
C LEU A 493 6.20 -17.76 -14.64
N LEU A 494 6.00 -18.53 -13.56
CA LEU A 494 5.81 -19.97 -13.63
C LEU A 494 4.59 -20.34 -14.47
N PHE A 495 3.48 -19.63 -14.29
CA PHE A 495 2.31 -19.81 -15.14
C PHE A 495 2.59 -19.46 -16.61
N ALA A 496 3.31 -18.37 -16.88
CA ALA A 496 3.67 -17.95 -18.23
C ALA A 496 4.62 -18.94 -18.92
N GLU A 497 5.52 -19.59 -18.16
CA GLU A 497 6.47 -20.57 -18.66
C GLU A 497 5.83 -21.97 -18.80
N PHE A 498 5.37 -22.57 -17.71
CA PHE A 498 4.93 -23.96 -17.68
C PHE A 498 3.41 -24.12 -17.86
N GLY A 499 2.65 -23.08 -17.53
CA GLY A 499 1.21 -23.18 -17.37
C GLY A 499 0.87 -23.53 -15.94
N TYR A 500 -0.37 -23.95 -15.71
CA TYR A 500 -0.77 -24.41 -14.40
C TYR A 500 -0.70 -25.94 -14.37
N GLU A 501 0.34 -26.47 -13.72
CA GLU A 501 0.33 -27.83 -13.20
C GLU A 501 0.19 -27.71 -11.68
N PRO A 502 -0.96 -28.09 -11.12
CA PRO A 502 -1.08 -28.11 -9.68
C PRO A 502 -0.10 -29.15 -9.11
N GLN A 503 0.69 -28.74 -8.12
CA GLN A 503 1.52 -29.67 -7.34
C GLN A 503 0.67 -30.50 -6.38
#